data_AF-A0A7J2LVU6-F1
#
_entry.id   AF-A0A7J2LVU6-F1
#
_cell.length_a   1.000
_cell.length_b   1.000
_cell.length_c   1.000
_cell.angle_alpha   90.00
_cell.angle_beta   90.00
_cell.angle_gamma   90.00
#
_symmetry.space_group_name_H-M   'P 1'
#
loop_
_entity.id
_entity.type
_entity.pdbx_description
1 polymer ?
#
loop_
_entity_poly.entity_id
_entity_poly.type
_entity_poly.pdbx_seq_one_letter_code
_entity_poly.pdbx_strand_id
1 'polypeptide(L)'
;MSEKDGLKSFARSLADEIAKVAKDVTTLTVVTVKGVNEEVKKKSTGETIYVIKETGVVAKTIIELDGDIILQVPVKSTEGGDSALDERLLELHKANVELALENWRTFMTTLIEITGKLFTMLGL
;
A
#
# COMPACT_ATOMS: atom_id res chain seq x y z
N MET A 1 6.70 35.96 22.61
CA MET A 1 6.36 35.26 21.33
C MET A 1 4.86 35.29 21.20
N SER A 2 4.32 35.80 20.09
CA SER A 2 2.86 35.85 19.88
C SER A 2 2.34 34.44 19.58
N GLU A 3 1.14 34.07 20.05
CA GLU A 3 0.47 32.81 19.67
C GLU A 3 0.46 32.58 18.15
N LYS A 4 0.37 33.67 17.37
CA LYS A 4 0.39 33.63 15.90
C LYS A 4 1.72 33.14 15.32
N ASP A 5 2.84 33.42 15.98
CA ASP A 5 4.17 32.94 15.56
C ASP A 5 4.32 31.43 15.82
N GLY A 6 3.76 30.96 16.95
CA GLY A 6 3.72 29.53 17.30
C GLY A 6 2.88 28.74 16.30
N LEU A 7 1.67 29.23 15.98
CA LEU A 7 0.77 28.63 15.00
C LEU A 7 1.39 28.53 13.60
N LYS A 8 2.01 29.62 13.12
CA LYS A 8 2.66 29.64 11.80
C LYS A 8 3.85 28.67 11.72
N SER A 9 4.58 28.50 12.83
CA SER A 9 5.67 27.50 12.91
C SER A 9 5.14 26.07 12.87
N PHE A 10 4.01 25.79 13.53
CA PHE A 10 3.36 24.49 13.54
C PHE A 10 2.80 24.11 12.15
N ALA A 11 2.12 25.03 11.47
CA ALA A 11 1.62 24.79 10.11
C ALA A 11 2.74 24.48 9.12
N ARG A 12 3.86 25.21 9.20
CA ARG A 12 5.05 24.92 8.39
C ARG A 12 5.63 23.55 8.72
N SER A 13 5.79 23.23 10.00
CA SER A 13 6.30 21.92 10.43
C SER A 13 5.41 20.77 9.95
N LEU A 14 4.08 20.94 9.98
CA LEU A 14 3.15 19.91 9.50
C LEU A 14 3.22 19.76 7.98
N ALA A 15 3.25 20.87 7.25
CA ALA A 15 3.42 20.86 5.80
C ALA A 15 4.75 20.20 5.40
N ASP A 16 5.83 20.48 6.12
CA ASP A 16 7.15 19.89 5.91
C ASP A 16 7.13 18.37 6.20
N GLU A 17 6.46 17.91 7.26
CA GLU A 17 6.31 16.47 7.54
C GLU A 17 5.45 15.75 6.51
N ILE A 18 4.37 16.36 6.02
CA ILE A 18 3.57 15.79 4.93
C ILE A 18 4.36 15.74 3.64
N ALA A 19 5.13 16.78 3.33
CA ALA A 19 6.02 16.81 2.18
C ALA A 19 7.12 15.75 2.29
N LYS A 20 7.65 15.49 3.49
CA LYS A 20 8.57 14.37 3.74
C LYS A 20 7.89 13.03 3.52
N VAL A 21 6.72 12.78 4.10
CA VAL A 21 5.99 11.51 3.90
C VAL A 21 5.67 11.30 2.41
N ALA A 22 5.24 12.34 1.70
CA ALA A 22 4.98 12.27 0.26
C ALA A 22 6.26 12.02 -0.56
N LYS A 23 7.40 12.56 -0.11
CA LYS A 23 8.71 12.35 -0.75
C LYS A 23 9.33 10.99 -0.41
N ASP A 24 9.08 10.48 0.79
CA ASP A 24 9.58 9.21 1.30
C ASP A 24 8.75 8.03 0.76
N VAL A 25 7.47 8.24 0.46
CA VAL A 25 6.68 7.29 -0.32
C VAL A 25 7.05 7.48 -1.80
N THR A 26 8.14 6.86 -2.22
CA THR A 26 8.55 6.85 -3.63
C THR A 26 7.77 5.82 -4.45
N THR A 27 7.17 4.83 -3.78
CA THR A 27 6.72 3.61 -4.45
C THR A 27 5.54 2.96 -3.72
N LEU A 28 4.48 2.64 -4.47
CA LEU A 28 3.40 1.75 -4.03
C LEU A 28 3.63 0.36 -4.62
N THR A 29 3.83 -0.65 -3.77
CA THR A 29 4.03 -2.04 -4.20
C THR A 29 2.85 -2.90 -3.75
N VAL A 30 2.20 -3.55 -4.70
CA VAL A 30 1.15 -4.53 -4.47
C VAL A 30 1.67 -5.90 -4.87
N VAL A 31 1.70 -6.84 -3.93
CA VAL A 31 2.15 -8.22 -4.16
C VAL A 31 1.00 -9.16 -3.89
N THR A 32 0.68 -10.02 -4.85
CA THR A 32 -0.19 -11.17 -4.62
C THR A 32 0.67 -12.41 -4.50
N VAL A 33 0.51 -13.09 -3.37
CA VAL A 33 1.25 -14.30 -3.02
C VAL A 33 0.32 -15.50 -3.08
N LYS A 34 0.86 -16.66 -3.44
CA LYS A 34 0.24 -17.95 -3.13
C LYS A 34 0.71 -18.37 -1.74
N GLY A 35 -0.18 -19.03 -1.01
CA GLY A 35 0.15 -19.62 0.28
C GLY A 35 -0.61 -20.90 0.51
N VAL A 36 -0.09 -21.73 1.41
CA VAL A 36 -0.77 -22.92 1.92
C VAL A 36 -1.13 -22.69 3.37
N ASN A 37 -2.30 -23.17 3.78
CA ASN A 37 -2.69 -23.15 5.19
C ASN A 37 -1.80 -24.15 5.94
N GLU A 38 -1.03 -23.66 6.90
CA GLU A 38 -0.22 -24.45 7.81
C GLU A 38 -0.87 -24.43 9.20
N GLU A 39 -1.10 -25.62 9.74
CA GLU A 39 -1.56 -25.77 11.13
C GLU A 39 -0.36 -25.66 12.07
N VAL A 40 -0.33 -24.59 12.87
CA VAL A 40 0.69 -24.40 13.89
C VAL A 40 0.07 -24.63 15.25
N LYS A 41 0.62 -25.56 16.03
CA LYS A 41 0.21 -25.75 17.43
C LYS A 41 0.96 -24.77 18.32
N LYS A 42 0.22 -23.95 19.08
CA LYS A 42 0.81 -23.13 20.14
C LYS A 42 1.43 -24.03 21.21
N LYS A 43 2.75 -23.91 21.40
CA LYS A 43 3.48 -24.68 22.42
C LYS A 43 3.00 -24.41 23.85
N SER A 44 2.44 -23.23 24.11
CA SER A 44 1.99 -22.80 25.44
C SER A 44 0.57 -23.25 25.79
N THR A 45 -0.34 -23.36 24.82
CA THR A 45 -1.77 -23.60 25.07
C THR A 45 -2.32 -24.84 24.39
N GLY A 46 -1.57 -25.46 23.46
CA GLY A 46 -2.02 -26.63 22.69
C GLY A 46 -3.05 -26.32 21.59
N GLU A 47 -3.44 -25.06 21.45
CA GLU A 47 -4.40 -24.59 20.43
C GLU A 47 -3.78 -24.65 19.02
N THR A 48 -4.54 -25.15 18.06
CA THR A 48 -4.17 -25.11 16.63
C THR A 48 -4.59 -23.77 16.04
N ILE A 49 -3.62 -23.03 15.51
CA ILE A 49 -3.85 -21.83 14.71
C ILE A 49 -3.54 -22.12 13.25
N TYR A 50 -4.35 -21.59 12.35
CA TYR A 50 -4.11 -21.65 10.91
C TYR A 50 -3.29 -20.42 10.50
N VAL A 51 -2.10 -20.65 9.97
CA VAL A 51 -1.22 -19.61 9.45
C VAL A 51 -1.10 -19.80 7.95
N ILE A 52 -1.16 -18.71 7.19
CA ILE A 52 -0.88 -18.77 5.76
C ILE A 52 0.63 -18.76 5.60
N LYS A 53 1.20 -19.88 5.14
CA LYS A 53 2.61 -19.94 4.73
C LYS A 53 2.70 -19.55 3.27
N GLU A 54 3.37 -18.43 3.00
CA GLU A 54 3.62 -17.99 1.63
C GLU A 54 4.53 -18.98 0.90
N THR A 55 4.14 -19.37 -0.32
CA THR A 55 4.86 -20.32 -1.18
C THR A 55 5.46 -19.67 -2.42
N GLY A 56 5.06 -18.43 -2.73
CA GLY A 56 5.68 -17.64 -3.80
C GLY A 56 4.85 -16.44 -4.23
N VAL A 57 5.52 -15.50 -4.91
CA VAL A 57 4.88 -14.34 -5.56
C VAL A 57 4.27 -14.77 -6.88
N VAL A 58 3.00 -14.47 -7.08
CA VAL A 58 2.27 -14.81 -8.31
C VAL A 58 1.92 -13.62 -9.18
N ALA A 59 1.75 -12.45 -8.58
CA ALA A 59 1.61 -11.21 -9.31
C ALA A 59 2.20 -10.07 -8.49
N LYS A 60 2.78 -9.08 -9.16
CA LYS A 60 3.41 -7.93 -8.53
C LYS A 60 3.17 -6.70 -9.38
N THR A 61 2.69 -5.63 -8.77
CA THR A 61 2.63 -4.31 -9.39
C THR A 61 3.43 -3.35 -8.51
N ILE A 62 4.37 -2.64 -9.11
CA ILE A 62 5.12 -1.55 -8.49
C ILE A 62 4.74 -0.29 -9.24
N ILE A 63 4.31 0.73 -8.52
CA ILE A 63 3.97 2.05 -9.06
C ILE A 63 4.90 3.04 -8.39
N GLU A 64 5.85 3.55 -9.13
CA GLU A 64 6.73 4.64 -8.70
C GLU A 64 5.98 5.97 -8.90
N LEU A 65 6.10 6.88 -7.93
CA LEU A 65 5.36 8.15 -7.97
C LEU A 65 5.85 9.10 -9.08
N ASP A 66 7.00 8.81 -9.70
CA ASP A 66 7.49 9.51 -10.88
C ASP A 66 6.86 9.02 -12.20
N GLY A 67 6.02 7.97 -12.13
CA GLY A 67 5.19 7.48 -13.23
C GLY A 67 5.62 6.12 -13.77
N ASP A 68 6.71 5.53 -13.28
CA ASP A 68 7.15 4.21 -13.72
C ASP A 68 6.31 3.10 -13.10
N ILE A 69 5.87 2.15 -13.94
CA ILE A 69 5.03 1.02 -13.53
C ILE A 69 5.70 -0.28 -13.96
N ILE A 70 6.02 -1.12 -12.98
CA ILE A 70 6.53 -2.48 -13.20
C ILE A 70 5.44 -3.48 -12.88
N LEU A 71 5.07 -4.31 -13.85
CA LEU A 71 4.03 -5.32 -13.73
C LEU A 71 4.58 -6.72 -13.99
N GLN A 72 4.37 -7.61 -13.02
CA GLN A 72 4.53 -9.05 -13.15
C GLN A 72 3.14 -9.69 -13.17
N VAL A 73 2.77 -10.26 -14.31
CA VAL A 73 1.48 -10.92 -14.52
C VAL A 73 1.51 -12.39 -14.07
N PRO A 74 0.38 -12.92 -13.53
CA PRO A 74 0.30 -14.31 -13.12
C PRO A 74 0.19 -15.24 -14.33
N VAL A 75 1.07 -16.22 -14.39
CA VAL A 75 1.07 -17.27 -15.42
C VAL A 75 0.89 -18.65 -14.79
N LYS A 76 0.21 -19.53 -15.51
CA LYS A 76 0.06 -20.95 -15.19
C LYS A 76 0.83 -21.78 -16.21
N SER A 77 1.56 -22.77 -15.73
CA SER A 77 2.21 -23.76 -16.59
C SER A 77 1.15 -24.67 -17.21
N THR A 78 1.19 -24.84 -18.53
CA THR A 78 0.38 -25.84 -19.22
C THR A 78 1.18 -27.12 -19.42
N GLU A 79 0.50 -28.26 -19.62
CA GLU A 79 1.13 -29.59 -19.74
C GLU A 79 2.11 -29.72 -20.93
N GLY A 80 2.19 -28.72 -21.81
CA GLY A 80 3.13 -28.65 -22.95
C GLY A 80 4.38 -27.79 -22.73
N GLY A 81 4.59 -27.22 -21.54
CA GLY A 81 5.70 -26.30 -21.27
C GLY A 81 5.41 -24.84 -21.64
N ASP A 82 4.30 -24.57 -22.33
CA ASP A 82 3.84 -23.21 -22.59
C ASP A 82 3.23 -22.59 -21.32
N SER A 83 3.54 -21.31 -21.08
CA SER A 83 2.94 -20.53 -20.01
C SER A 83 1.70 -19.82 -20.53
N ALA A 84 0.55 -20.08 -19.92
CA ALA A 84 -0.69 -19.37 -20.20
C ALA A 84 -0.94 -18.32 -19.11
N LEU A 85 -1.64 -17.24 -19.44
CA LEU A 85 -2.08 -16.27 -18.45
C LEU A 85 -3.09 -16.92 -17.48
N ASP A 86 -2.96 -16.64 -16.19
CA ASP A 86 -3.97 -16.99 -15.20
C ASP A 86 -4.94 -15.80 -15.03
N GLU A 87 -5.97 -15.77 -15.88
CA GLU A 87 -6.94 -14.66 -15.97
C GLU A 87 -7.61 -14.37 -14.63
N ARG A 88 -7.97 -15.41 -13.87
CA ARG A 88 -8.61 -15.26 -12.56
C ARG A 88 -7.68 -14.61 -11.54
N LEU A 89 -6.42 -15.04 -11.48
CA LEU A 89 -5.43 -14.40 -10.60
C LEU A 89 -5.11 -12.98 -11.05
N LEU A 90 -5.13 -12.71 -12.36
CA LEU A 90 -4.93 -11.37 -12.88
C LEU A 90 -6.08 -10.44 -12.47
N GLU A 91 -7.33 -10.88 -12.59
CA GLU A 91 -8.51 -10.12 -12.14
C GLU A 91 -8.44 -9.81 -10.64
N LEU A 92 -8.11 -10.81 -9.82
CA LEU A 92 -7.93 -10.63 -8.38
C LEU A 92 -6.81 -9.62 -8.08
N HIS A 93 -5.68 -9.73 -8.77
CA HIS A 93 -4.56 -8.80 -8.58
C HIS A 93 -4.95 -7.38 -8.99
N LYS A 94 -5.65 -7.20 -10.11
CA LYS A 94 -6.15 -5.89 -10.56
C LYS A 94 -7.09 -5.26 -9.54
N ALA A 95 -8.04 -6.03 -9.00
CA ALA A 95 -8.93 -5.55 -7.95
C ALA A 95 -8.16 -5.10 -6.69
N ASN A 96 -7.11 -5.85 -6.30
CA ASN A 96 -6.24 -5.47 -5.19
C ASN A 96 -5.43 -4.19 -5.48
N VAL A 97 -4.93 -4.02 -6.71
CA VAL A 97 -4.20 -2.83 -7.14
C VAL A 97 -5.13 -1.60 -7.13
N GLU A 98 -6.34 -1.73 -7.66
CA GLU A 98 -7.34 -0.66 -7.67
C GLU A 98 -7.71 -0.22 -6.25
N LEU A 99 -7.99 -1.17 -5.35
CA LEU A 99 -8.28 -0.88 -3.94
C LEU A 99 -7.09 -0.22 -3.24
N ALA A 100 -5.86 -0.67 -3.50
CA ALA A 100 -4.65 -0.08 -2.92
C ALA A 100 -4.46 1.37 -3.38
N LEU A 101 -4.69 1.66 -4.67
CA LEU A 101 -4.64 3.00 -5.23
C LEU A 101 -5.73 3.91 -4.67
N GLU A 102 -6.95 3.41 -4.50
CA GLU A 102 -8.05 4.16 -3.91
C GLU A 102 -7.78 4.51 -2.44
N ASN A 103 -7.30 3.54 -1.65
CA ASN A 103 -6.91 3.76 -0.26
C ASN A 103 -5.77 4.79 -0.15
N TRP A 104 -4.78 4.68 -1.03
CA TRP A 104 -3.67 5.65 -1.10
C TRP A 104 -4.16 7.06 -1.43
N ARG A 105 -5.02 7.20 -2.45
CA ARG A 105 -5.62 8.48 -2.81
C ARG A 105 -6.43 9.07 -1.66
N THR A 106 -7.21 8.25 -0.96
CA THR A 106 -8.01 8.67 0.19
C THR A 106 -7.12 9.16 1.32
N PHE A 107 -6.03 8.45 1.63
CA PHE A 107 -5.05 8.86 2.61
C PHE A 107 -4.43 10.23 2.27
N MET A 108 -3.93 10.39 1.04
CA MET A 108 -3.34 11.66 0.58
C MET A 108 -4.35 12.81 0.61
N THR A 109 -5.59 12.56 0.16
CA THR A 109 -6.65 13.58 0.20
C THR A 109 -6.96 13.99 1.63
N THR A 110 -7.05 13.03 2.56
CA THR A 110 -7.29 13.29 3.98
C THR A 110 -6.16 14.14 4.59
N LEU A 111 -4.91 13.86 4.27
CA LEU A 111 -3.77 14.67 4.72
C LEU A 111 -3.85 16.11 4.19
N ILE A 112 -4.17 16.29 2.91
CA ILE A 112 -4.32 17.61 2.29
C ILE A 112 -5.49 18.36 2.93
N GLU A 113 -6.63 17.70 3.19
CA GLU A 113 -7.79 18.32 3.83
C GLU A 113 -7.50 18.73 5.28
N ILE A 114 -6.85 17.88 6.07
CA ILE A 114 -6.44 18.21 7.45
C ILE A 114 -5.53 19.44 7.41
N THR A 115 -4.57 19.46 6.48
CA THR A 115 -3.66 20.59 6.29
C THR A 115 -4.45 21.86 5.94
N GLY A 116 -5.31 21.82 4.92
CA GLY A 116 -6.11 22.97 4.49
C GLY A 116 -7.03 23.51 5.58
N LYS A 117 -7.69 22.63 6.36
CA LYS A 117 -8.52 23.00 7.50
C LYS A 117 -7.69 23.65 8.61
N LEU A 118 -6.49 23.14 8.89
CA LEU A 118 -5.58 23.76 9.83
C LEU A 118 -5.17 25.15 9.34
N PHE A 119 -4.69 25.29 8.09
CA PHE A 119 -4.35 26.61 7.51
C PHE A 119 -5.50 27.62 7.65
N THR A 120 -6.73 27.20 7.31
CA THR A 120 -7.93 28.02 7.44
C THR A 120 -8.20 28.43 8.90
N MET A 121 -8.10 27.50 9.86
CA MET A 121 -8.26 27.79 11.28
C MET A 121 -7.16 28.69 11.84
N LEU A 122 -5.95 28.64 11.29
CA LEU A 122 -4.82 29.48 11.71
C LEU A 122 -4.84 30.87 11.04
N GLY A 123 -5.82 31.15 10.18
CA GLY A 123 -5.94 32.44 9.49
C GLY A 123 -4.81 32.70 8.49
N LEU A 124 -4.25 31.64 7.91
CA LEU A 124 -3.23 31.66 6.85
C LEU A 124 -3.84 31.35 5.48
#